data_AF-A0A524AZ63-F1
#
_entry.id   AF-A0A524AZ63-F1
#
_cell.length_a   1.000
_cell.length_b   1.000
_cell.length_c   1.000
_cell.angle_alpha   90.00
_cell.angle_beta   90.00
_cell.angle_gamma   90.00
#
_symmetry.space_group_name_H-M   'P 1'
#
loop_
_entity.id
_entity.type
_entity.pdbx_description
1 polymer ?
#
loop_
_entity_poly.entity_id
_entity_poly.type
_entity_poly.pdbx_seq_one_letter_code
_entity_poly.pdbx_strand_id
1 'polypeptide(L)'
;MKMPVYAIFLIALILSGCDQITQRLGLEDPGAKEVRLENDAKAVGSACRHSGRAIEDCYSIYSWLPRAGIFAGWKEMDAYMRENQLETIAPQLPPPEPPSNSKKKKKPAAAEAPAEVEAKKDVEGAAKSDGKSAEKAAGKH
;
A
#
# COMPACT_ATOMS: atom_id res chain seq x y z
N MET A 1 -47.61 35.71 -3.94
CA MET A 1 -46.18 35.38 -4.14
C MET A 1 -45.49 34.69 -2.94
N LYS A 2 -46.18 34.35 -1.83
CA LYS A 2 -45.57 33.66 -0.66
C LYS A 2 -45.64 32.12 -0.73
N MET A 3 -46.60 31.58 -1.48
CA MET A 3 -46.81 30.14 -1.69
C MET A 3 -45.64 29.37 -2.36
N PRO A 4 -44.93 29.91 -3.38
CA PRO A 4 -43.83 29.15 -4.00
C PRO A 4 -42.60 29.03 -3.06
N VAL A 5 -42.39 29.99 -2.16
CA VAL A 5 -41.27 29.97 -1.22
C VAL A 5 -41.45 28.86 -0.17
N TYR A 6 -42.67 28.68 0.36
CA TYR A 6 -42.98 27.59 1.29
C TYR A 6 -42.88 26.21 0.62
N ALA A 7 -43.30 26.09 -0.65
CA ALA A 7 -43.15 24.84 -1.41
C ALA A 7 -41.67 24.48 -1.62
N ILE A 8 -40.82 25.44 -1.97
CA ILE A 8 -39.36 25.22 -2.10
C ILE A 8 -38.73 24.82 -0.76
N PHE A 9 -39.13 25.47 0.34
CA PHE A 9 -38.63 25.14 1.68
C PHE A 9 -39.04 23.73 2.14
N LEU A 10 -40.28 23.31 1.84
CA LEU A 10 -40.77 21.95 2.12
C LEU A 10 -40.01 20.90 1.29
N ILE A 11 -39.76 21.16 0.01
CA ILE A 11 -38.99 20.27 -0.87
C ILE A 11 -37.54 20.15 -0.38
N ALA A 12 -36.91 21.25 0.05
CA ALA A 12 -35.56 21.24 0.59
C ALA A 12 -35.46 20.39 1.88
N LEU A 13 -36.46 20.48 2.77
CA LEU A 13 -36.53 19.66 3.98
C LEU A 13 -36.64 18.16 3.66
N ILE A 14 -37.49 17.78 2.70
CA ILE A 14 -37.66 16.38 2.29
C ILE A 14 -36.37 15.84 1.66
N LEU A 15 -35.68 16.62 0.82
CA LEU A 15 -34.41 16.21 0.21
C LEU A 15 -33.30 16.01 1.25
N SER A 16 -33.18 16.90 2.24
CA SER A 16 -32.19 16.77 3.32
C SER A 16 -32.47 15.59 4.26
N GLY A 17 -33.74 15.19 4.38
CA GLY A 17 -34.16 14.07 5.23
C GLY A 17 -33.77 12.70 4.65
N CYS A 18 -33.73 12.55 3.33
CA CYS A 18 -33.40 11.27 2.69
C CYS A 18 -31.97 10.80 2.98
N ASP A 19 -30.99 11.70 3.01
CA ASP A 19 -29.59 11.37 3.32
C ASP A 19 -29.43 10.92 4.79
N GLN A 20 -30.02 11.67 5.72
CA GLN A 20 -30.07 11.32 7.15
C GLN A 20 -30.76 9.98 7.43
N ILE A 21 -31.86 9.69 6.73
CA ILE A 21 -32.58 8.42 6.86
C ILE A 21 -31.71 7.25 6.35
N THR A 22 -31.04 7.43 5.21
CA THR A 22 -30.16 6.41 4.61
C THR A 22 -29.00 6.06 5.54
N GLN A 23 -28.39 7.09 6.17
CA GLN A 23 -27.36 6.94 7.20
C GLN A 23 -27.86 6.22 8.46
N ARG A 24 -29.10 6.52 8.91
CA ARG A 24 -29.71 5.88 10.10
C ARG A 24 -30.11 4.43 9.89
N LEU A 25 -30.43 4.04 8.66
CA LEU A 25 -30.72 2.65 8.30
C LEU A 25 -29.44 1.81 8.10
N GLY A 26 -28.24 2.40 8.25
CA GLY A 26 -26.97 1.70 8.08
C GLY A 26 -26.71 1.23 6.65
N LEU A 27 -27.49 1.73 5.69
CA LEU A 27 -27.35 1.39 4.29
C LEU A 27 -26.35 2.37 3.68
N GLU A 28 -25.07 2.09 3.88
CA GLU A 28 -23.97 2.88 3.34
C GLU A 28 -24.15 3.02 1.82
N ASP A 29 -24.26 4.27 1.36
CA ASP A 29 -24.52 4.64 -0.03
C ASP A 29 -23.47 3.99 -0.96
N PRO A 30 -23.87 3.31 -2.03
CA PRO A 30 -22.92 2.68 -2.95
C PRO A 30 -21.92 3.67 -3.54
N GLY A 31 -22.32 4.92 -3.81
CA GLY A 31 -21.42 5.98 -4.25
C GLY A 31 -20.41 6.37 -3.18
N ALA A 32 -20.83 6.53 -1.92
CA ALA A 32 -19.94 6.80 -0.80
C ALA A 32 -18.88 5.69 -0.59
N LYS A 33 -19.26 4.42 -0.78
CA LYS A 33 -18.31 3.29 -0.72
C LYS A 33 -17.27 3.35 -1.82
N GLU A 34 -17.67 3.62 -3.06
CA GLU A 34 -16.75 3.72 -4.19
C GLU A 34 -15.79 4.89 -3.99
N VAL A 35 -16.28 6.05 -3.56
CA VAL A 35 -15.44 7.21 -3.23
C VAL A 35 -14.45 6.85 -2.11
N ARG A 36 -14.89 6.12 -1.08
CA ARG A 36 -13.98 5.67 -0.02
C ARG A 36 -12.90 4.73 -0.55
N LEU A 37 -13.27 3.73 -1.35
CA LEU A 37 -12.31 2.79 -1.94
C LEU A 37 -11.31 3.48 -2.88
N GLU A 38 -11.74 4.48 -3.63
CA GLU A 38 -10.84 5.30 -4.46
C GLU A 38 -9.87 6.13 -3.62
N ASN A 39 -10.33 6.70 -2.51
CA ASN A 39 -9.46 7.41 -1.57
C ASN A 39 -8.48 6.47 -0.86
N ASP A 40 -8.95 5.30 -0.42
CA ASP A 40 -8.12 4.25 0.19
C ASP A 40 -7.06 3.76 -0.81
N ALA A 41 -7.45 3.58 -2.08
CA ALA A 41 -6.53 3.21 -3.15
C ALA A 41 -5.45 4.26 -3.38
N LYS A 42 -5.80 5.55 -3.44
CA LYS A 42 -4.81 6.63 -3.55
C LYS A 42 -3.85 6.66 -2.36
N ALA A 43 -4.35 6.51 -1.14
CA ALA A 43 -3.53 6.48 0.06
C ALA A 43 -2.55 5.29 0.06
N VAL A 44 -3.01 4.11 -0.37
CA VAL A 44 -2.16 2.93 -0.53
C VAL A 44 -1.10 3.13 -1.60
N GLY A 45 -1.48 3.68 -2.76
CA GLY A 45 -0.56 3.96 -3.86
C GLY A 45 0.57 4.92 -3.45
N SER A 46 0.22 5.97 -2.71
CA SER A 46 1.20 6.95 -2.22
C SER A 46 2.14 6.33 -1.19
N ALA A 47 1.63 5.56 -0.23
CA ALA A 47 2.45 4.83 0.74
C ALA A 47 3.40 3.84 0.05
N CYS A 48 2.92 3.13 -0.96
CA CYS A 48 3.73 2.23 -1.77
C CYS A 48 4.93 2.93 -2.42
N ARG A 49 4.72 4.11 -3.00
CA ARG A 49 5.82 4.86 -3.61
C ARG A 49 6.83 5.35 -2.59
N HIS A 50 6.34 5.89 -1.48
CA HIS A 50 7.16 6.37 -0.38
C HIS A 50 8.04 5.26 0.19
N SER A 51 7.52 4.03 0.20
CA SER A 51 8.27 2.85 0.63
C SER A 51 9.29 2.29 -0.37
N GLY A 52 9.40 2.88 -1.57
CA GLY A 52 10.29 2.42 -2.62
C GLY A 52 9.84 1.13 -3.32
N ARG A 53 8.59 0.71 -3.14
CA ARG A 53 8.05 -0.53 -3.73
C ARG A 53 7.62 -0.34 -5.18
N ALA A 54 7.80 -1.38 -5.99
CA ALA A 54 7.28 -1.42 -7.35
C ALA A 54 5.74 -1.47 -7.33
N ILE A 55 5.10 -0.80 -8.28
CA ILE A 55 3.63 -0.70 -8.34
C ILE A 55 2.95 -2.06 -8.51
N GLU A 56 3.58 -2.99 -9.22
CA GLU A 56 3.06 -4.35 -9.45
C GLU A 56 2.89 -5.16 -8.16
N ASP A 57 3.77 -4.91 -7.19
CA ASP A 57 3.71 -5.54 -5.86
C ASP A 57 2.49 -5.01 -5.08
N CYS A 58 2.22 -3.71 -5.22
CA CYS A 58 1.06 -3.07 -4.61
C CYS A 58 -0.26 -3.59 -5.19
N TYR A 59 -0.32 -3.90 -6.49
CA TYR A 59 -1.50 -4.55 -7.08
C TYR A 59 -1.73 -5.98 -6.59
N SER A 60 -0.66 -6.67 -6.22
CA SER A 60 -0.72 -8.05 -5.74
C SER A 60 -1.20 -8.11 -4.29
N ILE A 61 -0.74 -7.20 -3.45
CA ILE A 61 -1.14 -7.13 -2.04
C ILE A 61 -2.52 -6.51 -1.87
N TYR A 62 -2.79 -5.41 -2.55
CA TYR A 62 -4.02 -4.64 -2.41
C TYR A 62 -5.02 -4.94 -3.53
N SER A 63 -5.22 -6.22 -3.84
CA SER A 63 -6.06 -6.65 -4.97
C SER A 63 -7.54 -6.32 -4.80
N TRP A 64 -7.98 -5.94 -3.59
CA TRP A 64 -9.35 -5.51 -3.29
C TRP A 64 -9.60 -4.02 -3.54
N LEU A 65 -8.55 -3.23 -3.81
CA LEU A 65 -8.65 -1.81 -4.11
C LEU A 65 -8.62 -1.57 -5.63
N PRO A 66 -9.26 -0.49 -6.12
CA PRO A 66 -9.22 -0.13 -7.52
C PRO A 66 -7.78 0.22 -7.97
N ARG A 67 -7.26 -0.53 -8.96
CA ARG A 67 -5.90 -0.32 -9.50
C ARG A 67 -5.66 1.09 -10.02
N ALA A 68 -6.71 1.73 -10.55
CA ALA A 68 -6.64 3.10 -11.05
C ALA A 68 -6.31 4.09 -9.92
N GLY A 69 -7.00 4.00 -8.78
CA GLY A 69 -6.73 4.82 -7.61
C GLY A 69 -5.33 4.59 -7.03
N ILE A 70 -4.87 3.33 -6.95
CA ILE A 70 -3.51 2.99 -6.50
C ILE A 70 -2.46 3.64 -7.42
N PHE A 71 -2.63 3.54 -8.74
CA PHE A 71 -1.71 4.18 -9.68
C PHE A 71 -1.73 5.70 -9.55
N ALA A 72 -2.91 6.31 -9.40
CA ALA A 72 -3.06 7.75 -9.22
C ALA A 72 -2.24 8.25 -8.02
N GLY A 73 -2.43 7.65 -6.85
CA GLY A 73 -1.69 8.02 -5.63
C GLY A 73 -0.18 7.74 -5.72
N TRP A 74 0.22 6.67 -6.41
CA TRP A 74 1.64 6.35 -6.63
C TRP A 74 2.34 7.44 -7.46
N LYS A 75 1.71 7.89 -8.55
CA LYS A 75 2.22 8.98 -9.40
C LYS A 75 2.33 10.30 -8.66
N GLU A 76 1.28 10.64 -7.91
CA GLU A 76 1.23 11.89 -7.13
C GLU A 76 2.35 11.93 -6.09
N MET A 77 2.58 10.81 -5.39
CA MET A 77 3.69 10.71 -4.45
C MET A 77 5.06 10.65 -5.16
N ASP A 78 5.18 10.05 -6.35
CA ASP A 78 6.44 10.05 -7.10
C ASP A 78 6.83 11.46 -7.52
N ALA A 79 5.88 12.23 -8.05
CA ALA A 79 6.09 13.65 -8.38
C ALA A 79 6.55 14.42 -7.14
N TYR A 80 5.84 14.24 -6.01
CA TYR A 80 6.19 14.89 -4.74
C TYR A 80 7.59 14.51 -4.24
N MET A 81 7.96 13.22 -4.27
CA MET A 81 9.29 12.75 -3.87
C MET A 81 10.39 13.30 -4.78
N ARG A 82 10.14 13.42 -6.10
CA ARG A 82 11.09 13.99 -7.07
C ARG A 82 11.28 15.49 -6.87
N GLU A 83 10.19 16.21 -6.59
CA GLU A 83 10.22 17.65 -6.34
C GLU A 83 10.88 18.02 -5.01
N ASN A 84 10.73 17.17 -3.98
CA ASN A 84 11.20 17.46 -2.61
C ASN A 84 12.41 16.62 -2.15
N GLN A 85 12.97 15.79 -3.04
CA GLN A 85 14.13 14.91 -2.79
C GLN A 85 13.99 14.10 -1.49
N LEU A 86 12.79 13.55 -1.28
CA LEU A 86 12.52 12.71 -0.12
C LEU A 86 13.11 11.31 -0.32
N GLU A 87 13.70 10.78 0.73
CA GLU A 87 14.28 9.43 0.73
C GLU A 87 13.20 8.37 0.92
N THR A 88 13.35 7.22 0.27
CA THR A 88 12.41 6.11 0.43
C THR A 88 12.61 5.43 1.77
N ILE A 89 11.53 5.24 2.53
CA ILE A 89 11.58 4.57 3.83
C ILE A 89 11.25 3.10 3.64
N ALA A 90 12.23 2.22 3.89
CA ALA A 90 12.00 0.79 3.79
C ALA A 90 10.84 0.34 4.71
N PRO A 91 9.88 -0.46 4.21
CA PRO A 91 8.83 -1.04 5.05
C PRO A 91 9.45 -1.81 6.22
N GLN A 92 9.08 -1.43 7.45
CA GLN A 92 9.49 -2.14 8.66
C GLN A 92 8.67 -3.42 8.89
N LEU A 93 7.53 -3.54 8.22
CA LEU A 93 6.66 -4.69 8.29
C LEU A 93 7.02 -5.68 7.18
N PRO A 94 7.04 -7.00 7.47
CA PRO A 94 7.21 -7.99 6.43
C PRO A 94 6.14 -7.79 5.34
N PRO A 95 6.45 -8.10 4.07
CA PRO A 95 5.48 -8.03 2.98
C PRO A 95 4.15 -8.65 3.39
N PRO A 96 3.01 -7.94 3.31
CA PRO A 96 1.72 -8.53 3.56
C PRO A 96 1.55 -9.76 2.66
N GLU A 97 1.09 -10.87 3.22
CA GLU A 97 0.77 -12.03 2.38
C GLU A 97 -0.36 -11.61 1.41
N PRO A 98 -0.25 -11.96 0.11
CA PRO A 98 -1.33 -11.72 -0.82
C PRO A 98 -2.58 -12.43 -0.32
N PRO A 99 -3.79 -11.88 -0.56
CA PRO A 99 -5.03 -12.48 -0.06
C PRO A 99 -5.14 -13.93 -0.55
N SER A 100 -4.94 -14.86 0.38
CA SER A 100 -4.96 -16.30 0.11
C SER A 100 -6.38 -16.77 -0.17
N ASN A 101 -6.70 -17.00 -1.43
CA ASN A 101 -7.83 -17.83 -1.83
C ASN A 101 -7.44 -19.30 -1.67
N SER A 102 -7.25 -19.79 -0.44
CA SER A 102 -7.00 -21.21 -0.19
C SER A 102 -7.41 -21.62 1.22
N LYS A 103 -8.64 -22.14 1.34
CA LYS A 103 -8.99 -23.10 2.39
C LYS A 103 -8.01 -24.28 2.30
N LYS A 104 -6.98 -24.33 3.14
CA LYS A 104 -6.21 -25.56 3.34
C LYS A 104 -6.13 -25.88 4.83
N LYS A 105 -6.84 -26.94 5.20
CA LYS A 105 -6.84 -27.60 6.51
C LYS A 105 -5.41 -27.73 7.03
N LYS A 106 -5.16 -27.13 8.21
CA LYS A 106 -3.94 -27.36 8.99
C LYS A 106 -4.06 -28.76 9.63
N LYS A 107 -3.22 -29.70 9.22
CA LYS A 107 -2.95 -30.96 9.94
C LYS A 107 -2.02 -30.62 11.12
N PRO A 108 -2.29 -31.08 12.36
CA PRO A 108 -1.52 -30.69 13.52
C PRO A 108 -0.15 -31.37 13.59
N ALA A 109 0.68 -30.74 14.41
CA ALA A 109 2.12 -30.83 14.56
C ALA A 109 2.65 -32.22 14.99
N ALA A 110 3.89 -32.49 14.57
CA ALA A 110 4.76 -33.51 15.16
C ALA A 110 5.44 -32.95 16.42
N ALA A 111 5.72 -33.87 17.34
CA ALA A 111 6.08 -33.68 18.74
C ALA A 111 7.45 -33.02 19.02
N GLU A 112 7.48 -32.34 20.19
CA GLU A 112 8.51 -32.26 21.26
C GLU A 112 9.78 -33.15 21.09
N ALA A 113 11.01 -32.82 21.52
CA ALA A 113 11.66 -31.67 22.18
C ALA A 113 13.23 -31.93 22.14
N PRO A 114 14.12 -31.38 23.01
CA PRO A 114 15.30 -30.59 22.61
C PRO A 114 16.68 -31.23 22.96
N ALA A 115 17.80 -30.64 22.50
CA ALA A 115 19.09 -30.72 23.19
C ALA A 115 20.06 -29.63 22.71
N GLU A 116 20.61 -28.93 23.70
CA GLU A 116 21.58 -27.83 23.65
C GLU A 116 23.01 -28.37 23.82
N VAL A 117 24.01 -27.79 23.14
CA VAL A 117 25.40 -27.68 23.62
C VAL A 117 26.18 -26.67 22.76
N GLU A 118 26.67 -25.63 23.42
CA GLU A 118 27.72 -24.73 22.94
C GLU A 118 29.11 -25.38 23.03
N ALA A 119 30.03 -25.06 22.12
CA ALA A 119 31.43 -24.73 22.44
C ALA A 119 32.23 -24.29 21.20
N LYS A 120 32.93 -23.18 21.40
CA LYS A 120 33.81 -22.40 20.50
C LYS A 120 35.05 -23.18 20.04
N LYS A 121 35.59 -22.86 18.85
CA LYS A 121 36.96 -22.29 18.73
C LYS A 121 37.31 -21.82 17.31
N ASP A 122 37.98 -20.69 17.34
CA ASP A 122 38.47 -19.80 16.30
C ASP A 122 39.72 -20.31 15.56
N VAL A 123 40.22 -19.43 14.67
CA VAL A 123 41.51 -19.35 13.95
C VAL A 123 41.28 -19.49 12.44
N GLU A 124 41.01 -18.41 11.70
CA GLU A 124 41.95 -17.33 11.30
C GLU A 124 43.06 -17.83 10.39
N GLY A 125 43.16 -17.27 9.17
CA GLY A 125 44.33 -17.54 8.34
C GLY A 125 44.23 -17.17 6.86
N ALA A 126 44.26 -15.86 6.60
CA ALA A 126 45.00 -15.25 5.48
C ALA A 126 44.49 -15.40 4.04
N ALA A 127 44.74 -14.48 3.11
CA ALA A 127 45.14 -13.07 3.11
C ALA A 127 45.30 -12.68 1.63
N LYS A 128 44.96 -11.40 1.32
CA LYS A 128 45.51 -10.57 0.23
C LYS A 128 45.19 -11.01 -1.22
N SER A 129 44.98 -10.13 -2.18
CA SER A 129 45.57 -8.80 -2.41
C SER A 129 44.71 -7.98 -3.38
N ASP A 130 44.59 -6.67 -3.07
CA ASP A 130 44.79 -5.50 -3.95
C ASP A 130 44.12 -5.51 -5.35
N GLY A 131 43.33 -4.52 -5.80
CA GLY A 131 43.49 -3.08 -5.62
C GLY A 131 44.02 -2.42 -6.92
N LYS A 132 43.17 -1.58 -7.54
CA LYS A 132 43.50 -0.35 -8.30
C LYS A 132 43.84 -0.39 -9.82
N SER A 133 43.12 0.52 -10.51
CA SER A 133 43.40 1.30 -11.74
C SER A 133 42.61 0.86 -12.98
N ALA A 134 41.55 1.59 -13.38
CA ALA A 134 41.57 2.93 -13.99
C ALA A 134 42.08 2.92 -15.45
N GLU A 135 41.13 3.15 -16.35
CA GLU A 135 41.20 4.05 -17.50
C GLU A 135 42.25 3.80 -18.61
N LYS A 136 41.74 3.45 -19.81
CA LYS A 136 42.36 3.89 -21.07
C LYS A 136 41.28 4.22 -22.10
N ALA A 137 41.34 5.46 -22.56
CA ALA A 137 40.52 6.05 -23.59
C ALA A 137 40.89 5.60 -25.02
N ALA A 138 39.95 5.91 -25.93
CA ALA A 138 40.12 6.28 -27.34
C ALA A 138 40.26 5.17 -28.41
N GLY A 139 39.43 5.27 -29.47
CA GLY A 139 39.74 4.65 -30.76
C GLY A 139 38.57 4.38 -31.70
N LYS A 140 38.05 5.43 -32.31
CA LYS A 140 37.27 5.52 -33.57
C LYS A 140 37.48 4.38 -34.58
N HIS A 141 36.39 3.76 -35.06
CA HIS A 141 36.09 3.48 -36.46
C HIS A 141 34.58 3.24 -36.64
#